data_AF-A0AA41BKK8-F1
#
_entry.id   AF-A0AA41BKK8-F1
#
_cell.length_a   1.000
_cell.length_b   1.000
_cell.length_c   1.000
_cell.angle_alpha   90.00
_cell.angle_beta   90.00
_cell.angle_gamma   90.00
#
_symmetry.space_group_name_H-M   'P 1'
#
loop_
_entity.id
_entity.type
_entity.pdbx_description
1 polymer ?
#
loop_
_entity_poly.entity_id
_entity_poly.type
_entity_poly.pdbx_seq_one_letter_code
_entity_poly.pdbx_strand_id
1 'polypeptide(L)' 'MMNSTDLKQGEYRLIFESLPGLYLILSPDFRIVAVSESYLKATNTKRGEIL' A
#
# COMPACT_ATOMS: atom_id res chain seq x y z
N MET A 1 -17.83 -15.30 9.66
CA MET A 1 -17.65 -13.89 10.06
C MET A 1 -16.20 -13.74 10.45
N MET A 2 -15.40 -13.00 9.70
CA MET A 2 -13.95 -12.90 9.95
C MET A 2 -13.74 -11.85 11.05
N ASN A 3 -13.34 -12.27 12.25
CA ASN A 3 -13.05 -11.34 13.33
C ASN A 3 -11.89 -10.44 12.90
N SER A 4 -12.09 -9.13 12.98
CA SER A 4 -11.11 -8.10 12.60
C SER A 4 -9.81 -8.12 13.42
N THR A 5 -9.71 -8.99 14.42
CA THR A 5 -8.63 -9.05 15.42
C THR A 5 -7.47 -9.99 15.05
N ASP A 6 -7.58 -10.80 13.99
CA ASP A 6 -6.54 -11.80 13.62
C ASP A 6 -5.77 -11.46 12.32
N LEU A 7 -6.05 -10.31 11.70
CA LEU A 7 -5.37 -9.90 10.47
C LEU A 7 -3.88 -9.69 10.76
N LYS A 8 -3.04 -10.63 10.32
CA LYS A 8 -1.59 -10.50 10.40
C LYS A 8 -1.11 -9.42 9.43
N GLN A 9 0.06 -8.85 9.70
CA GLN A 9 0.62 -7.72 8.95
C GLN A 9 0.63 -7.93 7.41
N GLY A 10 0.79 -9.17 6.93
CA GLY A 10 0.74 -9.51 5.50
C GLY A 10 -0.64 -9.49 4.86
N GLU A 11 -1.72 -9.71 5.62
CA GLU A 11 -3.09 -9.72 5.08
C GLU A 11 -3.57 -8.30 4.75
N TYR A 12 -3.20 -7.32 5.58
CA TYR A 12 -3.46 -5.90 5.27
C TYR A 12 -2.83 -5.48 3.96
N ARG A 13 -1.67 -6.04 3.61
CA ARG A 13 -1.02 -5.75 2.34
C ARG A 13 -1.84 -6.30 1.16
N LEU A 14 -2.33 -7.53 1.27
CA LEU A 14 -3.17 -8.14 0.24
C LEU A 14 -4.47 -7.34 0.02
N ILE A 15 -5.12 -6.92 1.11
CA ILE A 15 -6.32 -6.08 1.03
C ILE A 15 -5.98 -4.76 0.36
N PHE A 16 -4.91 -4.08 0.81
CA PHE A 16 -4.47 -2.80 0.25
C PHE A 16 -4.17 -2.88 -1.25
N GLU A 17 -3.52 -3.95 -1.71
CA GLU A 17 -3.24 -4.18 -3.14
C GLU A 17 -4.49 -4.55 -3.94
N SER A 18 -5.50 -5.14 -3.30
CA SER A 18 -6.76 -5.50 -3.97
C SER A 18 -7.70 -4.32 -4.22
N LEU A 19 -7.45 -3.17 -3.57
CA LEU A 19 -8.29 -1.99 -3.72
C LEU A 19 -8.16 -1.39 -5.14
N PRO A 20 -9.27 -1.01 -5.79
CA PRO A 20 -9.21 -0.36 -7.08
C PRO A 20 -8.68 1.07 -6.94
N GLY A 21 -7.59 1.39 -7.63
CA GLY A 21 -7.04 2.75 -7.68
C GLY A 21 -5.55 2.85 -7.42
N LEU A 22 -5.07 4.09 -7.30
CA LEU A 22 -3.67 4.44 -7.08
C LEU A 22 -3.52 4.94 -5.64
N TYR A 23 -2.93 4.13 -4.76
CA TYR A 23 -2.85 4.44 -3.34
C TYR A 23 -1.40 4.69 -2.91
N LEU A 24 -1.23 5.72 -2.08
CA LEU A 24 0.03 6.14 -1.50
C LEU A 24 -0.23 6.55 -0.04
N ILE A 25 0.50 5.95 0.89
CA ILE A 25 0.42 6.25 2.31
C ILE A 25 1.63 7.10 2.68
N LEU A 26 1.35 8.23 3.32
CA LEU A 26 2.35 9.17 3.80
C LEU A 26 2.39 9.15 5.32
N SER A 27 3.59 9.29 5.88
CA SER A 27 3.74 9.76 7.25
C SER A 27 3.55 11.29 7.33
N PRO A 28 3.34 11.85 8.54
CA PRO A 28 3.08 13.28 8.71
C PRO A 28 4.19 14.22 8.21
N ASP A 29 5.39 13.69 8.02
CA ASP A 29 6.57 14.36 7.45
C ASP A 29 6.66 14.23 5.92
N PHE A 30 5.58 13.79 5.26
CA PHE A 30 5.48 13.57 3.82
C PHE A 30 6.42 12.50 3.25
N ARG A 31 6.90 11.57 4.08
CA ARG A 31 7.61 10.38 3.58
C ARG A 31 6.63 9.30 3.17
N ILE A 32 6.95 8.61 2.08
CA ILE A 32 6.14 7.50 1.58
C ILE A 32 6.44 6.26 2.41
N VAL A 33 5.41 5.70 3.06
CA VAL A 33 5.55 4.49 3.91
C VAL A 33 4.95 3.26 3.26
N ALA A 34 4.03 3.44 2.30
CA ALA A 34 3.53 2.36 1.46
C ALA A 34 2.93 2.93 0.15
N VAL A 35 2.96 2.12 -0.91
CA VAL A 35 2.34 2.42 -2.21
C VAL A 35 1.74 1.16 -2.80
N SER A 36 0.63 1.27 -3.52
CA SER A 36 0.04 0.15 -4.26
C SER A 36 0.83 -0.14 -5.53
N GLU A 37 0.81 -1.39 -6.00
CA GLU A 37 1.42 -1.78 -7.27
C GLU A 37 0.81 -1.02 -8.46
N SER A 38 -0.49 -0.71 -8.39
CA SER A 38 -1.17 0.11 -9.39
C SER A 38 -0.58 1.52 -9.47
N TYR A 39 -0.24 2.14 -8.34
CA TYR A 39 0.41 3.46 -8.30
C TYR A 39 1.78 3.43 -8.99
N LEU A 40 2.61 2.42 -8.67
CA LEU A 40 3.92 2.25 -9.28
C LEU A 40 3.84 2.10 -10.80
N LYS A 41 2.91 1.26 -11.27
CA LYS A 41 2.69 1.04 -12.71
C LYS A 41 2.21 2.31 -13.42
N ALA A 42 1.27 3.04 -12.83
CA ALA A 42 0.71 4.25 -13.43
C ALA A 42 1.73 5.39 -13.51
N THR A 43 2.65 5.47 -12.56
CA THR A 43 3.69 6.52 -12.48
C THR A 43 5.02 6.09 -13.10
N ASN A 44 5.15 4.82 -13.50
CA ASN A 44 6.40 4.20 -13.94
C ASN A 44 7.55 4.43 -12.95
N THR A 45 7.25 4.30 -11.66
CA THR A 45 8.22 4.40 -10.56
C THR A 45 8.52 3.03 -9.98
N LYS A 46 9.71 2.84 -9.42
CA LYS A 46 10.03 1.61 -8.68
C LYS A 46 9.88 1.85 -7.19
N ARG A 47 9.44 0.81 -6.48
CA ARG A 47 9.24 0.84 -5.02
C ARG A 47 10.47 1.37 -4.27
N GLY A 48 11.67 0.88 -4.60
CA GLY A 48 12.91 1.29 -3.96
C GLY A 48 13.45 2.68 -4.36
N GLU A 49 12.77 3.40 -5.26
CA GLU A 49 13.15 4.78 -5.62
C GLU A 49 12.37 5.81 -4.80
N ILE A 50 11.24 5.42 -4.20
CA ILE A 50 10.29 6.34 -3.53
C ILE A 50 10.00 5.99 -2.07
N LEU A 51 10.38 4.80 -1.59
CA LEU A 51 10.33 4.37 -0.19
C LEU A 51 11.73 4.39 0.42
#